data_AF-A0A7L9U721-F1
#
_entry.id   AF-A0A7L9U721-F1
#
_cell.length_a   1.000
_cell.length_b   1.000
_cell.length_c   1.000
_cell.angle_alpha   90.00
_cell.angle_beta   90.00
_cell.angle_gamma   90.00
#
_symmetry.space_group_name_H-M   'P 1'
#
loop_
_entity.id
_entity.type
_entity.pdbx_description
1 polymer ?
#
loop_
_entity_poly.entity_id
_entity_poly.type
_entity_poly.pdbx_seq_one_letter_code
_entity_poly.pdbx_strand_id
1 'polypeptide(L)'
;MMDAAAALAFVREHGVVLASARGPVPTLTHAIAGEAIRGSWWGHPQGKQIFAVLETVSHDPDILVCRLVDKKVTLVHRRLWPALAAAAPAFDAALLARVRQEHSARGHHENTETPFPGWLPASVMEEAKSIGLDAALAALGPTFVTKPRTRNPRE
;
A
#
# COMPACT_ATOMS: atom_id res chain seq x y z
N MET A 1 -5.46 21.09 7.78
CA MET A 1 -4.72 20.01 8.47
C MET A 1 -5.44 18.72 8.14
N MET A 2 -4.76 17.73 7.55
CA MET A 2 -5.38 16.47 7.13
C MET A 2 -5.62 15.57 8.35
N ASP A 3 -6.86 15.11 8.53
CA ASP A 3 -7.24 14.11 9.54
C ASP A 3 -7.29 12.69 8.94
N ALA A 4 -7.67 11.70 9.74
CA ALA A 4 -7.74 10.30 9.30
C ALA A 4 -8.79 10.07 8.20
N ALA A 5 -9.94 10.76 8.24
CA ALA A 5 -10.98 10.61 7.23
C ALA A 5 -10.52 11.16 5.88
N ALA A 6 -9.89 12.34 5.88
CA ALA A 6 -9.27 12.91 4.69
C ALA A 6 -8.14 12.02 4.16
N ALA A 7 -7.33 11.44 5.05
CA ALA A 7 -6.25 10.51 4.68
C ALA A 7 -6.78 9.23 4.02
N LEU A 8 -7.87 8.64 4.54
CA LEU A 8 -8.53 7.50 3.90
C LEU A 8 -9.12 7.87 2.54
N ALA A 9 -9.73 9.05 2.42
CA ALA A 9 -10.23 9.56 1.13
C ALA A 9 -9.09 9.72 0.10
N PHE A 10 -7.93 10.22 0.52
CA PHE A 10 -6.73 10.32 -0.31
C PHE A 10 -6.23 8.95 -0.79
N VAL A 11 -6.16 7.95 0.11
CA VAL A 11 -5.76 6.59 -0.28
C VAL A 11 -6.81 5.95 -1.19
N ARG A 12 -8.10 6.21 -0.97
CA ARG A 12 -9.18 5.77 -1.86
C ARG A 12 -9.07 6.39 -3.25
N GLU A 13 -8.81 7.69 -3.33
CA GLU A 13 -8.67 8.42 -4.60
C GLU A 13 -7.50 7.84 -5.42
N HIS A 14 -6.31 7.82 -4.84
CA HIS A 14 -5.10 7.38 -5.55
C HIS A 14 -4.99 5.86 -5.68
N GLY A 15 -5.61 5.09 -4.79
CA GLY A 15 -5.64 3.64 -4.80
C GLY A 15 -4.36 2.99 -4.27
N VAL A 16 -3.19 3.35 -4.81
CA VAL A 16 -1.86 2.90 -4.36
C VAL A 16 -1.06 4.11 -3.88
N VAL A 17 -0.61 4.07 -2.63
CA VAL A 17 0.06 5.21 -1.97
C VAL A 17 1.25 4.70 -1.15
N LEU A 18 2.39 5.39 -1.18
CA LEU A 18 3.50 5.12 -0.25
C LEU A 18 3.18 5.72 1.11
N ALA A 19 3.45 4.99 2.20
CA ALA A 19 3.22 5.54 3.54
C ALA A 19 4.09 6.78 3.80
N SER A 20 5.42 6.67 3.59
CA SER A 20 6.38 7.74 3.91
C SER A 20 7.52 7.93 2.92
N ALA A 21 7.77 6.96 2.03
CA ALA A 21 8.86 7.01 1.08
C ALA A 21 8.50 7.82 -0.18
N ARG A 22 9.52 8.31 -0.89
CA ARG A 22 9.37 8.88 -2.24
C ARG A 22 9.35 7.79 -3.29
N GLY A 23 8.60 8.00 -4.37
CA GLY A 23 8.50 7.05 -5.46
C GLY A 23 7.54 7.48 -6.56
N PRO A 24 7.14 6.56 -7.44
CA PRO A 24 6.32 6.84 -8.62
C PRO A 24 4.82 7.02 -8.31
N VAL A 25 4.44 6.92 -7.04
CA VAL A 25 3.07 7.09 -6.53
C VAL A 25 3.08 8.13 -5.41
N PRO A 26 1.92 8.76 -5.09
CA PRO A 26 1.81 9.73 -4.01
C PRO A 26 2.27 9.17 -2.65
N THR A 27 2.70 10.06 -1.76
CA THR A 27 3.16 9.72 -0.40
C THR A 27 2.21 10.31 0.65
N LEU A 28 1.67 9.49 1.54
CA LEU A 28 0.68 9.92 2.52
C LEU A 28 1.27 10.91 3.55
N THR A 29 2.47 10.69 4.08
CA THR A 29 3.08 11.66 5.02
C THR A 29 3.25 13.05 4.41
N HIS A 30 3.57 13.14 3.11
CA HIS A 30 3.65 14.44 2.42
C HIS A 30 2.28 15.10 2.31
N ALA A 31 1.23 14.32 1.99
CA ALA A 31 -0.13 14.83 1.96
C ALA A 31 -0.59 15.34 3.33
N ILE A 32 -0.26 14.63 4.41
CA ILE A 32 -0.59 15.04 5.79
C ILE A 32 0.13 16.33 6.17
N ALA A 33 1.41 16.44 5.83
CA ALA A 33 2.22 17.63 6.09
C ALA A 33 1.83 18.81 5.17
N GLY A 34 1.17 18.55 4.04
CA GLY A 34 0.92 19.56 3.01
C GLY A 34 2.17 19.95 2.22
N GLU A 35 3.31 19.31 2.47
CA GLU A 35 4.59 19.58 1.82
C GLU A 35 5.47 18.33 1.73
N ALA A 36 6.49 18.40 0.89
CA ALA A 36 7.45 17.31 0.75
C ALA A 36 8.43 17.30 1.93
N ILE A 37 8.39 16.24 2.74
CA ILE A 37 9.27 16.07 3.91
C ILE A 37 10.68 15.70 3.45
N ARG A 38 11.69 16.44 3.93
CA ARG A 38 13.11 16.10 3.75
C ARG A 38 13.60 15.34 4.98
N GLY A 39 14.16 14.14 4.79
CA GLY A 39 14.63 13.29 5.89
C GLY A 39 13.50 12.53 6.59
N SER A 40 13.68 12.22 7.88
CA SER A 40 12.69 11.47 8.67
C SER A 40 11.51 12.35 9.07
N TRP A 41 10.29 11.89 8.78
CA TRP A 41 9.07 12.55 9.22
C TRP A 41 8.91 12.57 10.75
N TRP A 42 9.64 11.71 11.48
CA TRP A 42 9.60 11.68 12.95
C TRP A 42 10.10 12.99 13.58
N GLY A 43 11.05 13.66 12.93
CA GLY A 43 11.57 14.97 13.35
C GLY A 43 10.77 16.16 12.83
N HIS A 44 9.71 15.92 12.05
CA HIS A 44 8.88 17.00 11.49
C HIS A 44 8.04 17.67 12.59
N PRO A 45 7.78 18.99 12.52
CA PRO A 45 6.91 19.67 13.48
C PRO A 45 5.52 19.03 13.62
N GLN A 46 5.01 18.40 12.55
CA GLN A 46 3.75 17.66 12.54
C GLN A 46 3.88 16.15 12.83
N GLY A 47 5.04 15.68 13.30
CA GLY A 47 5.33 14.24 13.47
C GLY A 47 4.26 13.50 14.28
N LYS A 48 3.77 14.08 15.38
CA LYS A 48 2.69 13.49 16.19
C LYS A 48 1.39 13.29 15.42
N GLN A 49 1.02 14.28 14.60
CA GLN A 49 -0.18 14.21 13.77
C GLN A 49 0.01 13.16 12.66
N ILE A 50 1.17 13.15 12.02
CA ILE A 50 1.53 12.15 11.00
C ILE A 50 1.41 10.74 11.58
N PHE A 51 1.96 10.51 12.77
CA PHE A 51 1.87 9.23 13.47
C PHE A 51 0.42 8.82 13.70
N ALA A 52 -0.39 9.69 14.34
CA ALA A 52 -1.77 9.38 14.68
C ALA A 52 -2.64 9.06 13.44
N VAL A 53 -2.45 9.82 12.36
CA VAL A 53 -3.16 9.60 11.11
C VAL A 53 -2.69 8.31 10.43
N LEU A 54 -1.38 8.08 10.32
CA LEU A 54 -0.83 6.84 9.73
C LEU A 54 -1.27 5.59 10.49
N GLU A 55 -1.27 5.64 11.82
CA GLU A 55 -1.72 4.54 12.67
C GLU A 55 -3.18 4.21 12.38
N THR A 56 -4.05 5.23 12.33
CA THR A 56 -5.48 5.05 12.02
C THR A 56 -5.68 4.44 10.63
N VAL A 57 -5.02 5.00 9.61
CA VAL A 57 -5.15 4.52 8.22
C VAL A 57 -4.61 3.09 8.06
N SER A 58 -3.53 2.74 8.76
CA SER A 58 -2.92 1.41 8.64
C SER A 58 -3.75 0.30 9.30
N HIS A 59 -4.61 0.65 10.25
CA HIS A 59 -5.53 -0.27 10.93
C HIS A 59 -6.92 -0.34 10.28
N ASP A 60 -7.19 0.52 9.30
CA ASP A 60 -8.47 0.53 8.61
C ASP A 60 -8.68 -0.77 7.80
N PRO A 61 -9.83 -1.44 7.92
CA PRO A 61 -10.10 -2.70 7.23
C PRO A 61 -10.08 -2.58 5.71
N ASP A 62 -10.34 -1.40 5.15
CA ASP A 62 -10.34 -1.12 3.72
C ASP A 62 -8.93 -0.87 3.16
N ILE A 63 -7.90 -0.91 4.01
CA ILE A 63 -6.50 -0.71 3.63
C ILE A 63 -5.71 -2.02 3.76
N LEU A 64 -5.02 -2.36 2.67
CA LEU A 64 -3.90 -3.30 2.72
C LEU A 64 -2.61 -2.49 2.93
N VAL A 65 -1.87 -2.82 3.98
CA VAL A 65 -0.49 -2.40 4.15
C VAL A 65 0.41 -3.52 3.64
N CYS A 66 1.27 -3.25 2.67
CA CYS A 66 2.18 -4.23 2.07
C CYS A 66 3.48 -3.57 1.59
N ARG A 67 4.27 -4.26 0.76
CA ARG A 67 5.54 -3.76 0.22
C ARG A 67 5.59 -3.79 -1.31
N LEU A 68 4.47 -3.46 -1.95
CA LEU A 68 4.29 -3.56 -3.41
C LEU A 68 5.24 -2.64 -4.20
N VAL A 69 5.42 -1.38 -3.79
CA VAL A 69 6.18 -0.39 -4.56
C VAL A 69 7.62 -0.32 -4.07
N ASP A 70 8.58 -0.79 -4.87
CA ASP A 70 10.02 -0.84 -4.55
C ASP A 70 10.34 -1.45 -3.17
N LYS A 71 9.53 -2.41 -2.70
CA LYS A 71 9.64 -3.01 -1.35
C LYS A 71 9.40 -2.00 -0.19
N LYS A 72 8.87 -0.81 -0.48
CA LYS A 72 8.52 0.23 0.51
C LYS A 72 7.12 0.01 1.05
N VAL A 73 6.87 0.45 2.29
CA VAL A 73 5.52 0.39 2.90
C VAL A 73 4.52 1.11 2.01
N THR A 74 3.57 0.34 1.50
CA THR A 74 2.57 0.74 0.51
C THR A 74 1.18 0.50 1.10
N LEU A 75 0.30 1.48 0.94
CA LEU A 75 -1.11 1.43 1.30
C LEU A 75 -1.91 1.20 0.01
N VAL A 76 -2.72 0.16 -0.02
CA VAL A 76 -3.59 -0.19 -1.16
C VAL A 76 -5.05 -0.22 -0.70
N HIS A 77 -5.86 0.64 -1.26
CA HIS A 77 -7.30 0.69 -0.95
C HIS A 77 -8.04 -0.54 -1.51
N ARG A 78 -9.05 -1.02 -0.78
CA ARG A 78 -9.81 -2.24 -1.11
C ARG A 78 -10.43 -2.28 -2.49
N ARG A 79 -10.74 -1.11 -3.08
CA ARG A 79 -11.28 -1.00 -4.45
C ARG A 79 -10.34 -1.61 -5.49
N LEU A 80 -9.05 -1.73 -5.15
CA LEU A 80 -8.03 -2.29 -6.02
C LEU A 80 -7.65 -3.73 -5.66
N TRP A 81 -8.21 -4.33 -4.59
CA TRP A 81 -7.86 -5.70 -4.24
C TRP A 81 -8.22 -6.74 -5.31
N PRO A 82 -9.37 -6.66 -6.03
CA PRO A 82 -9.63 -7.57 -7.15
C PRO A 82 -8.55 -7.46 -8.24
N ALA A 83 -8.18 -6.23 -8.62
CA ALA A 83 -7.11 -5.99 -9.59
C ALA A 83 -5.74 -6.47 -9.07
N LEU A 84 -5.43 -6.25 -7.79
CA LEU A 84 -4.20 -6.71 -7.16
C LEU A 84 -4.10 -8.25 -7.19
N ALA A 85 -5.20 -8.94 -6.89
CA ALA A 85 -5.27 -10.39 -6.92
C ALA A 85 -5.14 -10.94 -8.35
N ALA A 86 -5.80 -10.31 -9.33
CA ALA A 86 -5.68 -10.69 -10.74
C ALA A 86 -4.27 -10.48 -11.28
N ALA A 87 -3.59 -9.41 -10.86
CA ALA A 87 -2.20 -9.13 -11.22
C ALA A 87 -1.17 -9.85 -10.35
N ALA A 88 -1.58 -10.60 -9.31
CA ALA A 88 -0.67 -11.23 -8.37
C ALA A 88 0.44 -12.09 -9.02
N PRO A 89 0.18 -12.87 -10.10
CA PRO A 89 1.22 -13.63 -10.79
C PRO A 89 2.36 -12.79 -11.39
N ALA A 90 2.17 -11.48 -11.56
CA ALA A 90 3.20 -10.57 -12.05
C ALA A 90 4.18 -10.12 -10.95
N PHE A 91 3.87 -10.39 -9.69
CA PHE A 91 4.65 -9.98 -8.52
C PHE A 91 5.21 -11.17 -7.76
N ASP A 92 6.21 -10.92 -6.92
CA ASP A 92 6.57 -11.84 -5.85
C ASP A 92 5.47 -11.77 -4.76
N ALA A 93 4.93 -12.92 -4.37
CA ALA A 93 3.85 -13.02 -3.38
C ALA A 93 4.23 -12.39 -2.02
N ALA A 94 5.53 -12.35 -1.68
CA ALA A 94 6.01 -11.69 -0.46
C ALA A 94 5.74 -10.17 -0.46
N LEU A 95 5.66 -9.53 -1.64
CA LEU A 95 5.33 -8.11 -1.75
C LEU A 95 3.86 -7.82 -1.48
N LEU A 96 3.01 -8.84 -1.61
CA LEU A 96 1.56 -8.80 -1.38
C LEU A 96 1.16 -9.29 0.01
N ALA A 97 2.11 -9.69 0.85
CA ALA A 97 1.84 -10.03 2.23
C ALA A 97 1.26 -8.81 2.97
N ARG A 98 0.18 -9.02 3.72
CA ARG A 98 -0.37 -7.98 4.59
C ARG A 98 0.57 -7.83 5.77
N VAL A 99 1.10 -6.63 5.95
CA VAL A 99 1.95 -6.25 7.08
C VAL A 99 1.07 -5.54 8.10
N ARG A 100 1.05 -6.01 9.35
CA ARG A 100 0.56 -5.23 10.48
C ARG A 100 1.76 -4.74 11.27
N GLN A 101 1.89 -3.42 11.41
CA GLN A 101 2.92 -2.82 12.24
C GLN A 101 2.32 -2.52 13.61
N GLU A 102 2.63 -3.36 14.59
CA GLU A 102 2.21 -3.12 15.96
C GLU A 102 3.31 -2.36 16.69
N HIS A 103 3.01 -1.12 17.08
CA HIS A 103 3.88 -0.34 17.96
C HIS A 103 3.58 -0.78 19.40
N SER A 104 4.44 -1.62 19.97
CA SER A 104 4.32 -1.95 21.39
C SER A 104 4.59 -0.71 22.25
N ALA A 105 3.97 -0.65 23.43
CA ALA A 105 4.17 0.44 24.40
C ALA A 105 5.63 0.63 24.86
N ARG A 106 6.54 -0.31 24.52
CA ARG A 106 7.98 -0.26 24.79
C ARG A 106 8.82 0.24 23.62
N GLY A 107 8.20 0.67 22.51
CA GLY A 107 8.90 1.20 21.34
C GLY A 107 9.53 0.13 20.44
N HIS A 108 9.29 -1.16 20.70
CA HIS A 108 9.60 -2.22 19.74
C HIS A 108 8.51 -2.26 18.67
N HIS A 109 8.93 -2.15 17.41
CA HIS A 109 8.07 -2.34 16.24
C HIS A 109 8.05 -3.84 15.93
N GLU A 110 6.92 -4.49 16.12
CA GLU A 110 6.75 -5.87 15.67
C GLU A 110 5.89 -5.88 14.42
N ASN A 111 6.43 -6.47 13.35
CA ASN A 111 5.69 -6.66 12.11
C ASN A 111 5.13 -8.08 12.13
N THR A 112 3.81 -8.20 12.11
CA THR A 112 3.17 -9.48 11.80
C THR A 112 2.79 -9.48 10.33
N GLU A 113 3.22 -10.50 9.59
CA GLU A 113 2.93 -10.65 8.17
C GLU A 113 1.95 -11.79 7.94
N THR A 114 0.86 -11.53 7.22
CA THR A 114 -0.07 -12.56 6.72
C THR A 114 0.19 -12.74 5.23
N PRO A 115 0.64 -13.93 4.77
CA PRO A 115 0.94 -14.16 3.36
C PRO A 115 -0.28 -13.99 2.44
N PHE A 116 -0.06 -13.60 1.19
CA PHE A 116 -1.08 -13.67 0.14
C PHE A 116 -1.33 -15.14 -0.26
N PRO A 117 -2.58 -15.57 -0.52
CA PRO A 117 -3.83 -14.80 -0.46
C PRO A 117 -4.55 -14.85 0.90
N GLY A 118 -3.90 -15.31 1.98
CA GLY A 118 -4.56 -15.63 3.27
C GLY A 118 -5.27 -14.48 3.99
N TRP A 119 -4.98 -13.22 3.64
CA TRP A 119 -5.68 -12.05 4.20
C TRP A 119 -6.86 -11.57 3.34
N LEU A 120 -6.99 -12.07 2.11
CA LEU A 120 -7.91 -11.53 1.11
C LEU A 120 -9.26 -12.29 1.16
N PRO A 121 -10.41 -11.58 1.20
CA PRO A 121 -11.71 -12.25 1.20
C PRO A 121 -11.92 -13.12 -0.05
N ALA A 122 -12.54 -14.29 0.12
CA ALA A 122 -12.79 -15.23 -0.96
C ALA A 122 -13.63 -14.61 -2.10
N SER A 123 -14.61 -13.76 -1.77
CA SER A 123 -15.41 -13.04 -2.77
C SER A 123 -14.58 -12.16 -3.70
N VAL A 124 -13.54 -11.52 -3.18
CA VAL A 124 -12.62 -10.69 -3.97
C VAL A 124 -11.73 -11.55 -4.87
N MET A 125 -11.31 -12.72 -4.39
CA MET A 125 -10.61 -13.70 -5.21
C MET A 125 -11.47 -14.22 -6.37
N GLU A 126 -12.77 -14.43 -6.15
CA GLU A 126 -13.70 -14.80 -7.23
C GLU A 126 -13.87 -13.67 -8.25
N GLU A 127 -14.03 -12.42 -7.80
CA GLU A 127 -14.12 -11.24 -8.67
C GLU A 127 -12.86 -11.11 -9.55
N ALA A 128 -11.68 -11.31 -8.97
CA ALA A 128 -10.40 -11.23 -9.65
C ALA A 128 -10.27 -12.18 -10.87
N LYS A 129 -10.96 -13.32 -10.86
CA LYS A 129 -10.93 -14.28 -11.98
C LYS A 129 -11.51 -13.71 -13.28
N SER A 130 -12.36 -12.70 -13.17
CA SER A 130 -12.99 -12.02 -14.32
C SER A 130 -12.15 -10.87 -14.88
N ILE A 131 -11.03 -10.52 -14.24
CA ILE A 131 -10.20 -9.37 -14.61
C ILE A 131 -8.97 -9.87 -15.38
N GLY A 132 -8.82 -9.42 -16.62
CA GLY A 132 -7.61 -9.69 -17.42
C GLY A 132 -6.37 -8.99 -16.83
N LEU A 133 -5.20 -9.61 -16.98
CA LEU A 133 -3.94 -9.10 -16.41
C LEU A 133 -3.64 -7.65 -16.81
N ASP A 134 -3.83 -7.28 -18.07
CA ASP A 134 -3.56 -5.91 -18.54
C ASP A 134 -4.51 -4.88 -17.91
N ALA A 135 -5.79 -5.23 -17.78
CA ALA A 135 -6.78 -4.38 -17.11
C ALA A 135 -6.47 -4.25 -15.61
N ALA A 136 -6.03 -5.34 -14.97
CA ALA A 136 -5.61 -5.35 -13.58
C ALA A 136 -4.39 -4.45 -13.34
N LEU A 137 -3.36 -4.56 -14.17
CA LEU A 137 -2.17 -3.71 -14.10
C LEU A 137 -2.49 -2.24 -14.37
N ALA A 138 -3.35 -1.96 -15.36
CA ALA A 138 -3.81 -0.60 -15.66
C ALA A 138 -4.57 0.02 -14.46
N ALA A 139 -5.40 -0.75 -13.76
CA ALA A 139 -6.16 -0.29 -12.60
C ALA A 139 -5.26 0.04 -11.39
N LEU A 140 -4.16 -0.69 -11.21
CA LEU A 140 -3.19 -0.46 -10.13
C LEU A 140 -2.29 0.77 -10.37
N GLY A 141 -2.20 1.23 -11.62
CA GLY A 141 -1.54 2.49 -12.00
C GLY A 141 -0.38 2.28 -12.98
N PRO A 142 -0.30 3.10 -14.04
CA PRO A 142 0.69 2.91 -15.11
C PRO A 142 2.14 3.15 -14.66
N THR A 143 2.37 3.89 -13.56
CA THR A 143 3.71 4.30 -13.11
C THR A 143 4.38 3.32 -12.15
N PHE A 144 3.63 2.51 -11.39
CA PHE A 144 4.23 1.53 -10.46
C PHE A 144 4.66 0.24 -11.18
N VAL A 145 4.05 -0.09 -12.33
CA VAL A 145 4.42 -1.23 -13.18
C VAL A 145 5.57 -0.85 -14.12
N THR A 146 6.66 -0.27 -13.60
CA THR A 146 7.81 0.08 -14.45
C THR A 146 8.86 -1.03 -14.58
N LYS A 147 8.69 -2.17 -13.90
CA LYS A 147 9.27 -3.45 -14.35
C LYS A 147 8.36 -4.61 -13.93
N PRO A 148 7.42 -5.07 -14.78
CA PRO A 148 7.02 -6.47 -14.72
C PRO A 148 8.33 -7.28 -14.74
N ARG A 149 8.41 -8.40 -14.01
CA ARG A 149 9.42 -9.40 -14.36
C ARG A 149 9.29 -9.61 -15.87
N THR A 150 10.31 -9.25 -16.63
CA THR A 150 10.45 -9.73 -17.99
C THR A 150 10.40 -11.23 -17.86
N ARG A 151 9.26 -11.84 -18.18
CA ARG A 151 9.19 -13.27 -18.38
C ARG A 151 10.18 -13.51 -19.52
N ASN A 152 11.34 -14.06 -19.19
CA ASN A 152 12.29 -14.44 -20.23
C ASN A 152 11.55 -15.45 -21.10
N PRO A 153 11.33 -15.19 -22.40
CA PRO A 153 10.91 -16.24 -23.29
C PRO A 153 12.17 -17.09 -23.51
N ARG A 154 12.17 -18.33 -22.99
CA ARG A 154 13.32 -19.26 -22.83
C ARG A 154 13.97 -19.06 -21.44
N GLU A 155 14.03 -20.04 -20.55
CA GLU A 155 14.43 -21.45 -20.68
C GLU A 155 13.71 -22.33 -19.64
#